data_AF-A0A954L4K3-F1
#
_entry.id   AF-A0A954L4K3-F1
#
_cell.length_a   1.000
_cell.length_b   1.000
_cell.length_c   1.000
_cell.angle_alpha   90.00
_cell.angle_beta   90.00
_cell.angle_gamma   90.00
#
_symmetry.space_group_name_H-M   'P 1'
#
loop_
_entity.id
_entity.type
_entity.pdbx_description
1 polymer ?
#
loop_
_entity_poly.entity_id
_entity_poly.type
_entity_poly.pdbx_seq_one_letter_code
_entity_poly.pdbx_strand_id
1 'polypeptide(L)'
;QEDFRLSAGDGDNQVRIQYSNIEDINVFTGKGDDLVDIQATRARKSLNVRTGDGMDNVTLNNSVVLADPAAIDTGNGNDNINVTSNYFLDKLYVRAGGGTDNVNLVPDNVQYWDDVRLDGGSGGGDNLTTLAFHYSIRNESKGFENFSIV
;
A
#
# COMPACT_ATOMS: atom_id res chain seq x y z
N GLN A 1 18.50 -12.99 -9.99
CA GLN A 1 18.37 -11.79 -9.13
C GLN A 1 17.38 -12.17 -8.06
N GLU A 2 17.71 -11.88 -6.80
CA GLU A 2 17.08 -12.51 -5.66
C GLU A 2 15.79 -11.80 -5.25
N ASP A 3 14.89 -12.57 -4.66
CA ASP A 3 13.72 -12.07 -3.96
C ASP A 3 14.16 -11.36 -2.68
N PHE A 4 13.38 -10.40 -2.22
CA PHE A 4 13.50 -9.82 -0.89
C PHE A 4 12.36 -10.31 0.00
N ARG A 5 12.70 -10.98 1.10
CA ARG A 5 11.74 -11.43 2.12
C ARG A 5 12.20 -10.97 3.49
N LEU A 6 11.36 -10.23 4.19
CA LEU A 6 11.59 -9.75 5.55
C LEU A 6 10.42 -10.12 6.46
N SER A 7 10.74 -10.62 7.65
CA SER A 7 9.83 -10.78 8.78
C SER A 7 10.51 -10.14 9.98
N ALA A 8 10.03 -8.99 10.45
CA ALA A 8 10.71 -8.23 11.50
C ALA A 8 10.30 -8.65 12.93
N GLY A 9 9.08 -9.17 13.11
CA GLY A 9 8.59 -9.71 14.39
C GLY A 9 7.81 -8.66 15.20
N ASP A 10 7.54 -8.96 16.47
CA ASP A 10 6.85 -7.99 17.33
C ASP A 10 7.75 -6.80 17.72
N GLY A 11 7.14 -5.67 18.02
CA GLY A 11 7.75 -4.39 18.36
C GLY A 11 7.77 -3.41 17.17
N ASP A 12 7.92 -2.13 17.47
CA ASP A 12 7.95 -1.07 16.45
C ASP A 12 9.13 -1.26 15.49
N ASN A 13 8.86 -1.45 14.20
CA ASN A 13 9.87 -1.75 13.20
C ASN A 13 9.99 -0.66 12.14
N GLN A 14 11.21 -0.50 11.62
CA GLN A 14 11.47 0.39 10.49
C GLN A 14 12.10 -0.38 9.34
N VAL A 15 11.40 -0.43 8.20
CA VAL A 15 11.83 -1.08 6.97
C VAL A 15 12.00 -0.03 5.89
N ARG A 16 13.18 0.01 5.27
CA ARG A 16 13.46 0.90 4.14
C ARG A 16 14.05 0.16 2.96
N ILE A 17 13.43 0.27 1.78
CA ILE A 17 13.92 -0.31 0.52
C ILE A 17 14.02 0.82 -0.50
N GLN A 18 15.22 1.06 -1.02
CA GLN A 18 15.48 2.19 -1.93
C GLN A 18 16.34 1.79 -3.12
N TYR A 19 16.09 2.43 -4.27
CA TYR A 19 16.94 2.36 -5.47
C TYR A 19 17.27 0.92 -5.92
N SER A 20 16.30 0.02 -5.79
CA SER A 20 16.51 -1.42 -5.94
C SER A 20 15.75 -1.98 -7.14
N ASN A 21 16.27 -3.07 -7.70
CA ASN A 21 15.60 -3.86 -8.73
C ASN A 21 15.50 -5.31 -8.24
N ILE A 22 14.34 -5.67 -7.73
CA ILE A 22 14.07 -6.92 -6.99
C ILE A 22 13.05 -7.74 -7.78
N GLU A 23 13.13 -9.06 -7.72
CA GLU A 23 12.12 -9.91 -8.34
C GLU A 23 10.78 -9.80 -7.61
N ASP A 24 10.73 -10.33 -6.40
CA ASP A 24 9.59 -10.30 -5.49
C ASP A 24 9.95 -9.58 -4.19
N ILE A 25 9.09 -8.66 -3.74
CA ILE A 25 9.24 -7.98 -2.45
C ILE A 25 8.15 -8.48 -1.51
N ASN A 26 8.54 -9.05 -0.37
CA ASN A 26 7.63 -9.46 0.69
C ASN A 26 8.13 -8.90 2.03
N VAL A 27 7.35 -8.01 2.62
CA VAL A 27 7.64 -7.38 3.91
C VAL A 27 6.51 -7.72 4.88
N PHE A 28 6.87 -8.28 6.02
CA PHE A 28 6.01 -8.48 7.18
C PHE A 28 6.67 -7.86 8.40
N THR A 29 6.05 -6.86 9.04
CA THR A 29 6.62 -6.26 10.25
C THR A 29 6.15 -7.00 11.48
N GLY A 30 4.86 -7.00 11.85
CA GLY A 30 4.36 -7.91 12.88
C GLY A 30 3.30 -7.27 13.76
N LYS A 31 3.65 -6.92 14.99
CA LYS A 31 2.81 -6.12 15.88
C LYS A 31 3.64 -4.98 16.40
N GLY A 32 3.05 -3.82 16.63
CA GLY A 32 3.77 -2.61 17.01
C GLY A 32 3.53 -1.52 15.97
N ASP A 33 3.95 -0.30 16.29
CA ASP A 33 3.75 0.83 15.39
C ASP A 33 4.88 0.83 14.34
N ASP A 34 4.58 0.38 13.12
CA ASP A 34 5.58 0.12 12.11
C ASP A 34 5.70 1.23 11.05
N LEU A 35 6.90 1.34 10.46
CA LEU A 35 7.18 2.22 9.34
C LEU A 35 7.81 1.43 8.20
N VAL A 36 7.10 1.36 7.07
CA VAL A 36 7.59 0.76 5.83
C VAL A 36 7.72 1.83 4.75
N ASP A 37 8.95 2.06 4.27
CA ASP A 37 9.29 3.10 3.31
C ASP A 37 9.98 2.49 2.08
N ILE A 38 9.25 2.38 0.96
CA ILE A 38 9.74 1.83 -0.30
C ILE A 38 9.80 2.94 -1.34
N GLN A 39 11.01 3.28 -1.79
CA GLN A 39 11.23 4.39 -2.72
C GLN A 39 12.05 3.98 -3.93
N ALA A 40 11.75 4.55 -5.10
CA ALA A 40 12.57 4.40 -6.31
C ALA A 40 12.93 2.92 -6.62
N THR A 41 11.99 2.00 -6.37
CA THR A 41 12.24 0.56 -6.41
C THR A 41 11.41 -0.10 -7.50
N ARG A 42 12.02 -1.02 -8.24
CA ARG A 42 11.34 -1.84 -9.26
C ARG A 42 11.16 -3.25 -8.73
N ALA A 43 9.91 -3.62 -8.44
CA ALA A 43 9.49 -5.00 -8.22
C ALA A 43 9.12 -5.62 -9.57
N ARG A 44 9.90 -6.60 -10.04
CA ARG A 44 9.74 -7.16 -11.39
C ARG A 44 8.56 -8.12 -11.50
N LYS A 45 8.12 -8.68 -10.37
CA LYS A 45 6.92 -9.52 -10.27
C LYS A 45 5.92 -8.90 -9.32
N SER A 46 6.05 -9.17 -8.02
CA SER A 46 5.08 -8.79 -7.00
C SER A 46 5.67 -7.89 -5.90
N LEU A 47 4.79 -7.15 -5.24
CA LEU A 47 5.07 -6.39 -4.02
C LEU A 47 3.99 -6.69 -3.00
N ASN A 48 4.38 -7.23 -1.85
CA ASN A 48 3.49 -7.53 -0.73
C ASN A 48 4.05 -6.88 0.54
N VAL A 49 3.27 -5.98 1.13
CA VAL A 49 3.57 -5.33 2.41
C VAL A 49 2.46 -5.64 3.39
N ARG A 50 2.82 -6.12 4.58
CA ARG A 50 1.89 -6.40 5.68
C ARG A 50 2.48 -5.91 7.00
N THR A 51 1.75 -5.09 7.75
CA THR A 51 2.30 -4.50 8.98
C THR A 51 1.73 -5.10 10.27
N GLY A 52 0.43 -5.34 10.34
CA GLY A 52 -0.20 -6.20 11.36
C GLY A 52 -1.02 -5.44 12.40
N ASP A 53 -0.81 -5.62 13.70
CA ASP A 53 -1.55 -4.83 14.69
C ASP A 53 -0.66 -3.67 15.17
N GLY A 54 -1.13 -2.43 15.09
CA GLY A 54 -0.39 -1.22 15.50
C GLY A 54 -0.76 -0.01 14.65
N MET A 55 -0.30 1.19 15.00
CA MET A 55 -0.47 2.37 14.16
C MET A 55 0.63 2.41 13.09
N ASP A 56 0.30 1.95 11.88
CA ASP A 56 1.31 1.70 10.86
C ASP A 56 1.37 2.81 9.82
N ASN A 57 2.58 3.02 9.29
CA ASN A 57 2.85 3.99 8.24
C ASN A 57 3.54 3.32 7.05
N VAL A 58 2.80 3.13 5.96
CA VAL A 58 3.32 2.55 4.72
C VAL A 58 3.42 3.62 3.66
N THR A 59 4.63 3.84 3.16
CA THR A 59 4.92 4.73 2.03
C THR A 59 5.50 3.95 0.87
N LEU A 60 4.86 4.08 -0.29
CA LEU A 60 5.38 3.61 -1.57
C LEU A 60 5.50 4.81 -2.52
N ASN A 61 6.72 5.15 -2.92
CA ASN A 61 6.98 6.31 -3.77
C ASN A 61 7.88 5.97 -4.96
N ASN A 62 7.55 6.51 -6.14
CA ASN A 62 8.37 6.42 -7.35
C ASN A 62 8.81 4.99 -7.70
N SER A 63 7.96 4.00 -7.44
CA SER A 63 8.24 2.58 -7.56
C SER A 63 7.40 1.94 -8.65
N VAL A 64 7.85 0.81 -9.18
CA VAL A 64 7.23 0.15 -10.33
C VAL A 64 7.00 -1.32 -10.01
N VAL A 65 5.76 -1.81 -10.19
CA VAL A 65 5.38 -3.22 -10.05
C VAL A 65 4.85 -3.72 -11.40
N LEU A 66 5.46 -4.78 -11.94
CA LEU A 66 5.37 -5.06 -13.38
C LEU A 66 4.51 -6.24 -13.83
N ALA A 67 4.50 -7.35 -13.11
CA ALA A 67 3.99 -8.61 -13.69
C ALA A 67 2.83 -9.18 -12.91
N ASP A 68 2.89 -9.14 -11.58
CA ASP A 68 1.89 -9.71 -10.69
C ASP A 68 1.28 -8.60 -9.82
N PRO A 69 0.15 -8.88 -9.13
CA PRO A 69 -0.51 -7.89 -8.30
C PRO A 69 0.38 -7.35 -7.17
N ALA A 70 0.15 -6.09 -6.81
CA ALA A 70 0.68 -5.47 -5.61
C ALA A 70 -0.36 -5.50 -4.48
N ALA A 71 0.08 -5.73 -3.25
CA ALA A 71 -0.78 -5.74 -2.07
C ALA A 71 -0.14 -4.98 -0.89
N ILE A 72 -0.95 -4.17 -0.23
CA ILE A 72 -0.66 -3.52 1.05
C ILE A 72 -1.81 -3.86 2.01
N ASP A 73 -1.48 -4.40 3.19
CA ASP A 73 -2.45 -4.76 4.24
C ASP A 73 -1.89 -4.30 5.59
N THR A 74 -2.44 -3.24 6.18
CA THR A 74 -1.88 -2.69 7.42
C THR A 74 -2.41 -3.36 8.67
N GLY A 75 -3.64 -3.88 8.66
CA GLY A 75 -4.16 -4.73 9.73
C GLY A 75 -4.99 -3.93 10.73
N ASN A 76 -4.83 -4.08 12.04
CA ASN A 76 -5.63 -3.30 12.99
C ASN A 76 -4.81 -2.14 13.55
N GLY A 77 -5.41 -0.97 13.64
CA GLY A 77 -4.82 0.25 14.14
C GLY A 77 -5.30 1.44 13.34
N ASN A 78 -4.79 2.62 13.67
CA ASN A 78 -5.06 3.81 12.86
C ASN A 78 -3.89 3.98 11.89
N ASP A 79 -4.10 3.56 10.65
CA ASP A 79 -3.01 3.40 9.69
C ASP A 79 -2.96 4.52 8.67
N ASN A 80 -1.75 4.77 8.16
CA ASN A 80 -1.51 5.71 7.07
C ASN A 80 -0.82 5.02 5.89
N ILE A 81 -1.52 4.95 4.76
CA ILE A 81 -1.02 4.37 3.51
C ILE A 81 -0.87 5.47 2.47
N ASN A 82 0.37 5.75 2.07
CA ASN A 82 0.69 6.77 1.06
C ASN A 82 1.35 6.13 -0.16
N VAL A 83 0.65 6.10 -1.29
CA VAL A 83 1.13 5.54 -2.56
C VAL A 83 1.14 6.64 -3.61
N THR A 84 2.33 7.12 -3.96
CA THR A 84 2.52 8.28 -4.85
C THR A 84 3.54 8.00 -5.96
N SER A 85 3.24 8.47 -7.18
CA SER A 85 4.14 8.38 -8.34
C SER A 85 4.59 6.95 -8.72
N ASN A 86 3.75 5.93 -8.49
CA ASN A 86 4.06 4.53 -8.76
C ASN A 86 3.40 3.98 -10.02
N TYR A 87 3.98 2.98 -10.66
CA TYR A 87 3.38 2.36 -11.84
C TYR A 87 3.04 0.90 -11.58
N PHE A 88 1.76 0.54 -11.71
CA PHE A 88 1.26 -0.83 -11.52
C PHE A 88 0.74 -1.37 -12.84
N LEU A 89 1.42 -2.38 -13.39
CA LEU A 89 1.03 -3.04 -14.64
C LEU A 89 -0.06 -4.11 -14.48
N ASP A 90 -0.34 -4.50 -13.25
CA ASP A 90 -1.42 -5.42 -12.86
C ASP A 90 -2.21 -4.78 -11.70
N LYS A 91 -2.98 -5.57 -10.97
CA LYS A 91 -3.88 -5.11 -9.91
C LYS A 91 -3.15 -4.53 -8.71
N LEU A 92 -3.79 -3.54 -8.07
CA LEU A 92 -3.41 -3.05 -6.75
C LEU A 92 -4.51 -3.39 -5.74
N TYR A 93 -4.11 -4.02 -4.64
CA TYR A 93 -4.95 -4.27 -3.47
C TYR A 93 -4.42 -3.45 -2.29
N VAL A 94 -5.29 -2.62 -1.70
CA VAL A 94 -5.00 -1.92 -0.45
C VAL A 94 -6.09 -2.26 0.56
N ARG A 95 -5.68 -2.78 1.72
CA ARG A 95 -6.53 -2.96 2.89
C ARG A 95 -5.91 -2.19 4.05
N ALA A 96 -6.66 -1.26 4.62
CA ALA A 96 -6.21 -0.54 5.80
C ALA A 96 -6.54 -1.37 7.05
N GLY A 97 -7.80 -1.77 7.19
CA GLY A 97 -8.19 -2.82 8.11
C GLY A 97 -8.99 -2.27 9.27
N GLY A 98 -8.46 -2.31 10.48
CA GLY A 98 -9.20 -2.13 11.71
C GLY A 98 -8.95 -0.78 12.38
N GLY A 99 -9.69 0.29 12.13
CA GLY A 99 -9.48 1.54 12.88
C GLY A 99 -10.05 2.78 12.22
N THR A 100 -9.33 3.88 12.35
CA THR A 100 -9.56 5.11 11.59
C THR A 100 -8.36 5.35 10.69
N ASP A 101 -8.53 5.03 9.41
CA ASP A 101 -7.42 4.92 8.48
C ASP A 101 -7.35 6.07 7.48
N ASN A 102 -6.15 6.35 7.00
CA ASN A 102 -5.91 7.29 5.91
C ASN A 102 -5.22 6.60 4.74
N VAL A 103 -5.94 6.47 3.62
CA VAL A 103 -5.40 5.95 2.38
C VAL A 103 -5.30 7.07 1.37
N ASN A 104 -4.08 7.34 0.92
CA ASN A 104 -3.76 8.38 -0.03
C ASN A 104 -3.14 7.77 -1.29
N LEU A 105 -3.91 7.77 -2.38
CA LEU A 105 -3.51 7.30 -3.70
C LEU A 105 -3.54 8.48 -4.68
N VAL A 106 -2.62 9.42 -4.54
CA VAL A 106 -2.52 10.59 -5.43
C VAL A 106 -1.46 10.35 -6.51
N PRO A 107 -1.87 10.13 -7.76
CA PRO A 107 -0.98 10.20 -8.91
C PRO A 107 -0.39 11.60 -9.08
N ASP A 108 0.93 11.77 -9.02
CA ASP A 108 1.57 12.67 -10.00
C ASP A 108 1.74 11.93 -11.34
N ASN A 109 1.95 10.61 -11.29
CA ASN A 109 2.08 9.68 -12.42
C ASN A 109 1.67 8.23 -12.07
N VAL A 110 0.76 8.04 -11.10
CA VAL A 110 0.24 6.70 -10.82
C VAL A 110 -0.65 6.19 -11.95
N GLN A 111 -0.16 5.20 -12.69
CA GLN A 111 -0.92 4.53 -13.75
C GLN A 111 -1.19 3.09 -13.35
N TYR A 112 -2.45 2.69 -13.47
CA TYR A 112 -2.95 1.34 -13.24
C TYR A 112 -3.41 0.79 -14.58
N TRP A 113 -2.96 -0.42 -14.91
CA TRP A 113 -3.33 -1.09 -16.15
C TRP A 113 -4.48 -2.07 -15.97
N ASP A 114 -4.83 -2.40 -14.73
CA ASP A 114 -5.95 -3.27 -14.36
C ASP A 114 -6.69 -2.73 -13.11
N ASP A 115 -7.45 -3.58 -12.41
CA ASP A 115 -8.26 -3.25 -11.24
C ASP A 115 -7.47 -2.67 -10.06
N VAL A 116 -8.05 -1.68 -9.39
CA VAL A 116 -7.60 -1.21 -8.07
C VAL A 116 -8.72 -1.45 -7.07
N ARG A 117 -8.42 -2.20 -6.00
CA ARG A 117 -9.34 -2.46 -4.90
C ARG A 117 -8.85 -1.84 -3.62
N LEU A 118 -9.74 -1.09 -3.00
CA LEU A 118 -9.46 -0.35 -1.76
C LEU A 118 -10.48 -0.78 -0.70
N ASP A 119 -9.99 -1.22 0.44
CA ASP A 119 -10.78 -1.68 1.57
C ASP A 119 -10.33 -0.88 2.79
N GLY A 120 -11.11 0.11 3.23
CA GLY A 120 -10.90 0.79 4.51
C GLY A 120 -10.96 -0.21 5.66
N GLY A 121 -11.76 -1.27 5.49
CA GLY A 121 -11.87 -2.38 6.42
C GLY A 121 -12.99 -2.17 7.42
N SER A 122 -12.78 -2.60 8.66
CA SER A 122 -13.72 -2.49 9.76
C SER A 122 -13.32 -1.35 10.69
N GLY A 123 -14.18 -0.37 10.87
CA GLY A 123 -13.76 0.79 11.63
C GLY A 123 -14.73 1.92 11.38
N GLY A 124 -14.26 3.14 11.59
CA GLY A 124 -15.04 4.31 11.20
C GLY A 124 -14.18 5.55 11.14
N GLY A 125 -14.51 6.41 10.18
CA GLY A 125 -13.78 7.64 9.92
C GLY A 125 -12.66 7.44 8.91
N ASP A 126 -12.68 6.35 8.15
CA ASP A 126 -11.67 6.01 7.16
C ASP A 126 -11.74 7.02 6.00
N ASN A 127 -10.57 7.54 5.65
CA ASN A 127 -10.40 8.60 4.66
C ASN A 127 -9.70 8.03 3.43
N LEU A 128 -10.30 8.20 2.26
CA LEU A 128 -9.67 7.94 0.98
C LEU A 128 -9.45 9.27 0.25
N THR A 129 -8.19 9.59 -0.03
CA THR A 129 -7.81 10.67 -0.95
C THR A 129 -7.24 10.11 -2.24
N THR A 130 -7.73 10.61 -3.37
CA THR A 130 -7.32 10.15 -4.69
C THR A 130 -7.52 11.21 -5.78
N LEU A 131 -6.88 11.08 -6.95
CA LEU A 131 -7.30 11.81 -8.15
C LEU A 131 -8.63 11.27 -8.70
N ALA A 132 -9.33 12.10 -9.49
CA ALA A 132 -10.52 11.71 -10.25
C ALA A 132 -10.19 10.58 -11.24
N PHE A 133 -10.47 9.34 -10.86
CA PHE A 133 -10.02 8.18 -11.65
C PHE A 133 -10.82 7.93 -12.94
N HIS A 134 -10.15 7.25 -13.89
CA HIS A 134 -10.78 6.36 -14.86
C HIS A 134 -11.79 5.45 -14.11
N TYR A 135 -12.96 5.24 -14.69
CA TYR A 135 -14.17 4.69 -14.06
C TYR A 135 -13.98 3.41 -13.21
N SER A 136 -12.92 2.62 -13.46
CA SER A 136 -12.63 1.32 -12.86
C SER A 136 -12.47 1.33 -11.33
N ILE A 137 -11.81 2.35 -10.75
CA ILE A 137 -11.37 2.30 -9.34
C ILE A 137 -12.52 2.56 -8.35
N ARG A 138 -13.49 3.39 -8.71
CA ARG A 138 -14.63 3.72 -7.82
C ARG A 138 -15.58 2.55 -7.57
N ASN A 139 -15.60 1.55 -8.45
CA ASN A 139 -16.55 0.44 -8.32
C ASN A 139 -16.18 -0.58 -7.24
N GLU A 140 -14.93 -0.57 -6.75
CA GLU A 140 -14.45 -1.59 -5.81
C GLU A 140 -13.87 -1.01 -4.50
N SER A 141 -13.99 0.30 -4.27
CA SER A 141 -13.63 0.91 -2.98
C SER A 141 -14.77 0.75 -1.95
N LYS A 142 -14.49 0.15 -0.80
CA LYS A 142 -15.44 -0.07 0.30
C LYS A 142 -14.80 0.29 1.65
N GLY A 143 -15.61 0.50 2.68
CA GLY A 143 -15.14 0.75 4.06
C GLY A 143 -14.72 2.19 4.34
N PHE A 144 -14.58 3.07 3.33
CA PHE A 144 -14.27 4.48 3.56
C PHE A 144 -15.54 5.31 3.80
N GLU A 145 -15.56 6.17 4.82
CA GLU A 145 -16.64 7.13 5.05
C GLU A 145 -16.39 8.49 4.40
N ASN A 146 -15.13 8.89 4.28
CA ASN A 146 -14.74 10.18 3.75
C ASN A 146 -13.95 10.01 2.45
N PHE A 147 -14.46 10.58 1.37
CA PHE A 147 -13.81 10.53 0.05
C PHE A 147 -13.43 11.94 -0.40
N SER A 148 -12.14 12.13 -0.64
CA SER A 148 -11.60 13.34 -1.26
C SER A 148 -11.08 13.01 -2.65
N ILE A 149 -11.53 13.80 -3.63
CA ILE A 149 -11.00 13.78 -4.98
C ILE A 149 -10.23 15.07 -5.19
N VAL A 150 -8.92 14.96 -5.39
CA VAL A 150 -8.00 16.09 -5.60
C VAL A 150 -7.56 16.22 -7.05
#